data_AF-A0A8J6BDN1-F1
#
_entry.id   AF-A0A8J6BDN1-F1
#
_cell.length_a   1.000
_cell.length_b   1.000
_cell.length_c   1.000
_cell.angle_alpha   90.00
_cell.angle_beta   90.00
_cell.angle_gamma   90.00
#
_symmetry.space_group_name_H-M   'P 1'
#
loop_
_entity.id
_entity.type
_entity.pdbx_description
1 polymer ?
#
loop_
_entity_poly.entity_id
_entity_poly.type
_entity_poly.pdbx_seq_one_letter_code
_entity_poly.pdbx_strand_id
1 'polypeptide(L)'
;MIYTPVPQRLAFSSEHEKIWVFLVAISETEKDVKERFDEGLTLAEEGHLFSSHVKAWAQLWEGSRIEVQGSLDLQQAIIGCLYYLLSSLPPLGSNEDFYGISPGGLSNGQHNEDYWGHVFWDQDTWIYPNILLFYPEMARHILKYRIQTLEGALQNAKQQGYKGAKFPWESALTGYEVCPEKIYGDQEIHINGDVLMIFKQYYHMTKDLDFFALSGGWEVVSSIADYWCSRVVWSAEENYHIKGVMPPDEYHSDVNNSVYTNALAQIRMGDEVKQADVVLLGYPVMLPMSEERRKNDLQIYEMVTDPNGPAMTWSMFAIGYMELKESKMAQQQLKKCFSNISDPFKIWTENADGSGTVNFLTGMGGFLQAVLFGFTGFRITEKCLKFNPIFTDDVAVLYITGVCYLNNKLNFTFAKDLTTVELTSILDSQNYALVIAFDHLTPCIPLVIGKLLHMVHFLRVRSVN
;
A
#
# COMPACT_ATOMS: atom_id res chain seq x y z
N MET A 1 26.33 -0.92 18.11
CA MET A 1 25.51 -1.89 18.88
C MET A 1 26.08 -2.03 20.29
N ILE A 2 25.22 -2.07 21.31
CA ILE A 2 25.55 -2.42 22.71
C ILE A 2 24.55 -3.50 23.16
N TYR A 3 24.97 -4.45 23.98
CA TYR A 3 24.09 -5.53 24.46
C TYR A 3 24.49 -6.06 25.84
N THR A 4 23.51 -6.60 26.58
CA THR A 4 23.74 -7.37 27.80
C THR A 4 24.22 -8.79 27.45
N PRO A 5 25.28 -9.32 28.07
CA PRO A 5 25.70 -10.70 27.84
C PRO A 5 24.64 -11.72 28.29
N VAL A 6 24.20 -12.60 27.39
CA VAL A 6 23.33 -13.73 27.72
C VAL A 6 24.18 -14.86 28.33
N PRO A 7 23.92 -15.31 29.57
CA PRO A 7 24.70 -16.36 30.22
C PRO A 7 24.38 -17.74 29.62
N GLN A 8 25.42 -18.54 29.38
CA GLN A 8 25.27 -19.90 28.82
C GLN A 8 24.51 -20.88 29.73
N ARG A 9 24.29 -20.54 31.00
CA ARG A 9 23.58 -21.36 32.00
C ARG A 9 22.84 -20.47 32.99
N LEU A 10 21.60 -20.84 33.31
CA LEU A 10 20.82 -20.25 34.39
C LEU A 10 20.67 -21.27 35.52
N ALA A 11 20.92 -20.84 36.76
CA ALA A 11 20.65 -21.62 37.96
C ALA A 11 19.39 -21.09 38.64
N PHE A 12 18.47 -22.00 38.98
CA PHE A 12 17.20 -21.71 39.63
C PHE A 12 17.05 -22.55 40.91
N SER A 13 16.32 -22.02 41.89
CA SER A 13 15.87 -22.73 43.08
C SER A 13 14.34 -22.88 43.03
N SER A 14 13.82 -23.95 43.61
CA SER A 14 12.44 -24.44 43.38
C SER A 14 11.31 -23.64 44.05
N GLU A 15 11.59 -22.45 44.59
CA GLU A 15 10.64 -21.72 45.46
C GLU A 15 10.38 -20.27 45.03
N HIS A 16 11.07 -19.74 44.02
CA HIS A 16 10.95 -18.34 43.61
C HIS A 16 10.91 -18.20 42.09
N GLU A 17 9.97 -17.39 41.60
CA GLU A 17 10.02 -16.89 40.23
C GLU A 17 11.23 -15.96 40.06
N LYS A 18 11.86 -16.00 38.88
CA LYS A 18 13.01 -15.16 38.56
C LYS A 18 12.96 -14.73 37.10
N ILE A 19 13.04 -13.42 36.90
CA ILE A 19 13.09 -12.78 35.59
C ILE A 19 14.56 -12.48 35.25
N TRP A 20 14.92 -12.65 33.98
CA TRP A 20 16.18 -12.18 33.41
C TRP A 20 15.84 -11.34 32.19
N VAL A 21 16.30 -10.09 32.16
CA VAL A 21 16.13 -9.20 31.00
C VAL A 21 17.43 -9.17 30.22
N PHE A 22 17.32 -9.28 28.89
CA PHE A 22 18.44 -9.12 27.98
C PHE A 22 18.09 -8.03 26.96
N LEU A 23 18.99 -7.06 26.80
CA LEU A 23 18.81 -5.88 25.97
C LEU A 23 19.85 -5.84 24.85
N VAL A 24 19.44 -5.36 23.69
CA VAL A 24 20.30 -5.02 22.55
C VAL A 24 19.86 -3.65 22.04
N ALA A 25 20.81 -2.73 21.93
CA ALA A 25 20.61 -1.43 21.29
C ALA A 25 21.45 -1.37 20.01
N ILE A 26 20.83 -0.93 18.91
CA ILE A 26 21.46 -0.76 17.59
C ILE A 26 21.18 0.68 17.13
N SER A 27 22.23 1.36 16.68
CA SER A 27 22.20 2.68 16.04
C SER A 27 23.55 2.87 15.35
N GLU A 28 23.61 3.79 14.39
CA GLU A 28 24.81 4.14 13.63
C GLU A 28 25.85 4.89 14.48
N THR A 29 25.43 5.65 15.50
CA THR A 29 26.34 6.46 16.33
C THR A 29 26.61 5.83 17.70
N GLU A 30 27.82 6.05 18.22
CA GLU A 30 28.22 5.60 19.56
C GLU A 30 27.49 6.37 20.68
N LYS A 31 26.98 7.57 20.39
CA LYS A 31 26.21 8.37 21.35
C LYS A 31 24.81 7.78 21.51
N ASP A 32 24.10 7.64 20.40
CA ASP A 32 22.67 7.35 20.44
C ASP A 32 22.43 5.87 20.82
N VAL A 33 23.35 4.96 20.44
CA VAL A 33 23.32 3.57 20.93
C VAL A 33 23.54 3.45 22.45
N LYS A 34 24.24 4.39 23.09
CA LYS A 34 24.34 4.44 24.56
C LYS A 34 23.08 5.00 25.17
N GLU A 35 22.60 6.15 24.70
CA GLU A 35 21.37 6.78 25.21
C GLU A 35 20.15 5.84 25.13
N ARG A 36 19.97 5.12 24.01
CA ARG A 36 18.88 4.12 23.88
C ARG A 36 19.11 2.87 24.74
N PHE A 37 20.36 2.49 25.02
CA PHE A 37 20.66 1.35 25.89
C PHE A 37 20.42 1.67 27.37
N ASP A 38 20.86 2.85 27.83
CA ASP A 38 20.67 3.32 29.20
C ASP A 38 19.18 3.60 29.49
N GLU A 39 18.43 4.13 28.51
CA GLU A 39 16.97 4.26 28.55
C GLU A 39 16.28 2.89 28.64
N GLY A 40 16.66 1.93 27.79
CA GLY A 40 16.14 0.56 27.83
C GLY A 40 16.46 -0.18 29.13
N LEU A 41 17.64 0.07 29.71
CA LEU A 41 18.05 -0.47 31.00
C LEU A 41 17.22 0.12 32.15
N THR A 42 17.02 1.45 32.16
CA THR A 42 16.16 2.13 33.14
C THR A 42 14.74 1.56 33.09
N LEU A 43 14.15 1.45 31.90
CA LEU A 43 12.83 0.86 31.70
C LEU A 43 12.76 -0.63 32.09
N ALA A 44 13.86 -1.37 32.01
CA ALA A 44 13.92 -2.76 32.45
C ALA A 44 13.99 -2.87 33.99
N GLU A 45 14.80 -2.03 34.64
CA GLU A 45 14.95 -1.99 36.10
C GLU A 45 13.67 -1.51 36.82
N GLU A 46 12.93 -0.56 36.22
CA GLU A 46 11.61 -0.12 36.69
C GLU A 46 10.48 -1.13 36.36
N GLY A 47 10.75 -2.18 35.59
CA GLY A 47 9.75 -3.16 35.13
C GLY A 47 8.77 -2.62 34.08
N HIS A 48 9.07 -1.46 33.49
CA HIS A 48 8.18 -0.75 32.55
C HIS A 48 8.39 -1.10 31.08
N LEU A 49 9.53 -1.68 30.67
CA LEU A 49 9.91 -1.90 29.27
C LEU A 49 8.85 -2.62 28.40
N PHE A 50 8.22 -3.68 28.91
CA PHE A 50 7.14 -4.34 28.18
C PHE A 50 5.86 -3.48 28.15
N SER A 51 5.55 -2.79 29.24
CA SER A 51 4.36 -1.94 29.34
C SER A 51 4.44 -0.69 28.45
N SER A 52 5.63 -0.13 28.22
CA SER A 52 5.83 0.99 27.29
C SER A 52 5.67 0.55 25.83
N HIS A 53 6.19 -0.64 25.46
CA HIS A 53 5.95 -1.25 24.15
C HIS A 53 4.45 -1.51 23.90
N VAL A 54 3.75 -2.14 24.86
CA VAL A 54 2.29 -2.39 24.77
C VAL A 54 1.51 -1.07 24.68
N LYS A 55 1.91 -0.03 25.43
CA LYS A 55 1.30 1.30 25.37
C LYS A 55 1.50 1.97 24.01
N ALA A 56 2.70 1.91 23.44
CA ALA A 56 3.00 2.50 22.13
C ALA A 56 2.14 1.86 21.03
N TRP A 57 2.04 0.52 21.01
CA TRP A 57 1.10 -0.19 20.13
C TRP A 57 -0.36 0.21 20.40
N ALA A 58 -0.79 0.25 21.66
CA ALA A 58 -2.16 0.63 22.00
C ALA A 58 -2.52 2.03 21.48
N GLN A 59 -1.61 3.00 21.57
CA GLN A 59 -1.80 4.35 21.02
C GLN A 59 -1.86 4.36 19.49
N LEU A 60 -1.06 3.52 18.81
CA LEU A 60 -1.10 3.38 17.36
C LEU A 60 -2.43 2.77 16.86
N TRP A 61 -2.94 1.75 17.57
CA TRP A 61 -4.23 1.09 17.29
C TRP A 61 -5.47 1.81 17.85
N GLU A 62 -5.32 2.78 18.76
CA GLU A 62 -6.43 3.61 19.25
C GLU A 62 -6.93 4.55 18.15
N GLY A 63 -5.99 5.11 17.36
CA GLY A 63 -6.30 6.09 16.34
C GLY A 63 -6.93 5.53 15.05
N SER A 64 -6.79 4.23 14.76
CA SER A 64 -7.15 3.63 13.47
C SER A 64 -7.46 2.13 13.61
N ARG A 65 -8.60 1.64 13.08
CA ARG A 65 -9.00 0.21 13.17
C ARG A 65 -9.80 -0.29 11.96
N ILE A 66 -9.72 -1.60 11.74
CA ILE A 66 -10.58 -2.37 10.83
C ILE A 66 -11.19 -3.54 11.62
N GLU A 67 -12.50 -3.51 11.85
CA GLU A 67 -13.20 -4.52 12.65
C GLU A 67 -14.33 -5.18 11.83
N VAL A 68 -14.41 -6.51 11.85
CA VAL A 68 -15.27 -7.35 10.99
C VAL A 68 -16.23 -8.17 11.84
N GLN A 69 -17.53 -7.95 11.67
CA GLN A 69 -18.57 -8.81 12.24
C GLN A 69 -18.96 -9.89 11.22
N GLY A 70 -18.50 -11.12 11.44
CA GLY A 70 -18.92 -12.30 10.68
C GLY A 70 -17.86 -13.40 10.61
N SER A 71 -16.61 -13.05 10.30
CA SER A 71 -15.51 -13.99 10.10
C SER A 71 -14.31 -13.66 11.01
N LEU A 72 -13.97 -14.58 11.91
CA LEU A 72 -12.81 -14.49 12.79
C LEU A 72 -11.49 -14.63 12.01
N ASP A 73 -11.44 -15.51 11.02
CA ASP A 73 -10.23 -15.71 10.20
C ASP A 73 -9.88 -14.46 9.39
N LEU A 74 -10.90 -13.77 8.85
CA LEU A 74 -10.73 -12.48 8.17
C LEU A 74 -10.27 -11.40 9.16
N GLN A 75 -10.86 -11.34 10.36
CA GLN A 75 -10.42 -10.39 11.40
C GLN A 75 -8.96 -10.62 11.82
N GLN A 76 -8.53 -11.88 11.98
CA GLN A 76 -7.16 -12.24 12.31
C GLN A 76 -6.19 -11.90 11.17
N ALA A 77 -6.54 -12.22 9.93
CA ALA A 77 -5.73 -11.88 8.75
C ALA A 77 -5.53 -10.36 8.63
N ILE A 78 -6.60 -9.57 8.80
CA ILE A 78 -6.55 -8.09 8.80
C ILE A 78 -5.60 -7.55 9.87
N ILE A 79 -5.70 -8.06 11.11
CA ILE A 79 -4.83 -7.64 12.22
C ILE A 79 -3.37 -8.01 11.94
N GLY A 80 -3.10 -9.22 11.45
CA GLY A 80 -1.77 -9.67 11.06
C GLY A 80 -1.16 -8.78 9.98
N CYS A 81 -1.86 -8.55 8.87
CA CYS A 81 -1.40 -7.68 7.80
C CYS A 81 -1.06 -6.27 8.29
N LEU A 82 -1.96 -5.62 9.05
CA LEU A 82 -1.69 -4.28 9.58
C LEU A 82 -0.54 -4.28 10.59
N TYR A 83 -0.41 -5.31 11.42
CA TYR A 83 0.71 -5.44 12.36
C TYR A 83 2.06 -5.50 11.63
N TYR A 84 2.20 -6.34 10.59
CA TYR A 84 3.47 -6.48 9.87
C TYR A 84 3.82 -5.24 9.03
N LEU A 85 2.82 -4.61 8.39
CA LEU A 85 3.00 -3.34 7.67
C LEU A 85 3.44 -2.21 8.62
N LEU A 86 2.78 -2.06 9.77
CA LEU A 86 3.13 -1.03 10.76
C LEU A 86 4.44 -1.32 11.50
N SER A 87 4.82 -2.59 11.66
CA SER A 87 6.14 -2.98 12.20
C SER A 87 7.30 -2.64 11.27
N SER A 88 7.01 -2.33 9.99
CA SER A 88 8.00 -2.03 8.95
C SER A 88 8.10 -0.53 8.64
N LEU A 89 7.60 0.33 9.55
CA LEU A 89 7.55 1.78 9.41
C LEU A 89 8.12 2.50 10.65
N PRO A 90 8.60 3.75 10.52
CA PRO A 90 8.96 4.58 11.66
C PRO A 90 7.74 4.86 12.54
N PRO A 91 7.88 4.96 13.87
CA PRO A 91 6.79 5.35 14.76
C PRO A 91 6.30 6.79 14.50
N LEU A 92 5.06 7.09 14.87
CA LEU A 92 4.51 8.44 14.81
C LEU A 92 5.37 9.42 15.63
N GLY A 93 5.56 10.63 15.12
CA GLY A 93 6.46 11.65 15.67
C GLY A 93 7.95 11.42 15.36
N SER A 94 8.32 10.34 14.66
CA SER A 94 9.71 10.09 14.28
C SER A 94 10.22 11.13 13.28
N ASN A 95 11.45 11.61 13.49
CA ASN A 95 12.19 12.41 12.53
C ASN A 95 13.42 11.67 11.98
N GLU A 96 13.55 10.38 12.28
CA GLU A 96 14.62 9.52 11.74
C GLU A 96 14.50 9.38 10.21
N ASP A 97 15.63 9.17 9.56
CA ASP A 97 15.68 8.84 8.14
C ASP A 97 15.03 7.48 7.86
N PHE A 98 14.47 7.34 6.65
CA PHE A 98 13.70 6.18 6.26
C PHE A 98 14.04 5.76 4.84
N TYR A 99 14.52 4.53 4.69
CA TYR A 99 15.11 4.01 3.46
C TYR A 99 14.15 3.15 2.63
N GLY A 100 12.84 3.29 2.86
CA GLY A 100 11.78 2.59 2.16
C GLY A 100 11.44 1.20 2.71
N ILE A 101 10.65 0.43 1.96
CA ILE A 101 10.14 -0.90 2.36
C ILE A 101 10.38 -1.93 1.24
N SER A 102 11.07 -3.03 1.56
CA SER A 102 11.14 -4.22 0.69
C SER A 102 9.81 -4.98 0.68
N PRO A 103 9.48 -5.75 -0.38
CA PRO A 103 8.33 -6.66 -0.37
C PRO A 103 8.32 -7.67 0.80
N GLY A 104 9.47 -8.02 1.40
CA GLY A 104 9.58 -8.80 2.65
C GLY A 104 9.71 -7.93 3.92
N GLY A 105 9.96 -6.63 3.77
CA GLY A 105 10.20 -5.72 4.88
C GLY A 105 11.57 -5.92 5.52
N LEU A 106 11.57 -6.36 6.79
CA LEU A 106 12.78 -6.54 7.63
C LEU A 106 12.82 -7.93 8.29
N SER A 107 12.05 -8.90 7.79
CA SER A 107 12.00 -10.29 8.32
C SER A 107 13.32 -11.04 8.17
N ASN A 108 14.04 -10.76 7.10
CA ASN A 108 15.23 -11.49 6.70
C ASN A 108 16.33 -10.52 6.28
N GLY A 109 17.58 -10.90 6.55
CA GLY A 109 18.77 -10.10 6.26
C GLY A 109 19.89 -10.91 5.59
N GLN A 110 19.56 -12.08 5.05
CA GLN A 110 20.52 -12.90 4.32
C GLN A 110 20.70 -12.39 2.88
N HIS A 111 21.90 -12.58 2.35
CA HIS A 111 22.23 -12.18 0.98
C HIS A 111 21.59 -13.16 -0.01
N ASN A 112 20.87 -12.62 -1.01
CA ASN A 112 20.04 -13.36 -1.98
C ASN A 112 18.72 -13.92 -1.39
N GLU A 113 18.20 -13.33 -0.32
CA GLU A 113 16.86 -13.60 0.23
C GLU A 113 16.08 -12.26 0.40
N ASP A 114 14.75 -12.32 0.53
CA ASP A 114 13.80 -11.18 0.66
C ASP A 114 14.13 -9.93 -0.20
N TYR A 115 14.45 -10.19 -1.47
CA TYR A 115 14.90 -9.21 -2.48
C TYR A 115 16.03 -8.27 -2.02
N TRP A 116 16.99 -8.78 -1.24
CA TRP A 116 18.13 -8.03 -0.68
C TRP A 116 17.75 -6.82 0.19
N GLY A 117 16.48 -6.66 0.57
CA GLY A 117 15.97 -5.45 1.22
C GLY A 117 15.79 -4.25 0.27
N HIS A 118 15.85 -4.45 -1.05
CA HIS A 118 15.63 -3.39 -2.05
C HIS A 118 14.16 -2.95 -2.12
N VAL A 119 13.93 -1.72 -2.59
CA VAL A 119 12.62 -1.05 -2.62
C VAL A 119 12.09 -0.93 -4.04
N PHE A 120 11.01 -1.68 -4.30
CA PHE A 120 10.35 -1.85 -5.61
C PHE A 120 9.13 -0.92 -5.75
N TRP A 121 8.36 -1.08 -6.82
CA TRP A 121 7.01 -0.49 -6.99
C TRP A 121 6.01 -0.98 -5.92
N ASP A 122 6.25 -2.14 -5.31
CA ASP A 122 5.48 -2.77 -4.24
C ASP A 122 5.16 -1.85 -3.07
N GLN A 123 6.16 -1.08 -2.63
CA GLN A 123 6.03 -0.09 -1.58
C GLN A 123 4.91 0.90 -1.92
N ASP A 124 4.91 1.40 -3.15
CA ASP A 124 4.08 2.50 -3.61
C ASP A 124 2.68 2.01 -4.04
N THR A 125 2.62 0.79 -4.59
CA THR A 125 1.41 0.23 -5.20
C THR A 125 0.62 -0.62 -4.21
N TRP A 126 1.29 -1.45 -3.40
CA TRP A 126 0.65 -2.45 -2.52
C TRP A 126 0.64 -2.05 -1.05
N ILE A 127 1.73 -1.47 -0.55
CA ILE A 127 1.82 -1.10 0.88
C ILE A 127 1.21 0.29 1.13
N TYR A 128 1.68 1.32 0.42
CA TYR A 128 1.40 2.74 0.67
C TYR A 128 -0.09 3.12 0.79
N PRO A 129 -1.03 2.66 -0.08
CA PRO A 129 -2.42 3.12 -0.01
C PRO A 129 -3.13 2.78 1.31
N ASN A 130 -2.74 1.66 1.94
CA ASN A 130 -3.25 1.25 3.25
C ASN A 130 -2.76 2.18 4.36
N ILE A 131 -1.49 2.62 4.28
CA ILE A 131 -0.85 3.51 5.25
C ILE A 131 -1.41 4.93 5.13
N LEU A 132 -1.53 5.46 3.91
CA LEU A 132 -2.08 6.80 3.65
C LEU A 132 -3.50 6.97 4.23
N LEU A 133 -4.33 5.94 4.16
CA LEU A 133 -5.72 6.00 4.63
C LEU A 133 -5.84 6.26 6.14
N PHE A 134 -4.84 5.88 6.94
CA PHE A 134 -4.88 5.92 8.41
C PHE A 134 -3.80 6.79 9.06
N TYR A 135 -2.63 6.89 8.43
CA TYR A 135 -1.43 7.53 8.95
C TYR A 135 -0.71 8.32 7.83
N PRO A 136 -1.26 9.45 7.34
CA PRO A 136 -0.61 10.29 6.32
C PRO A 136 0.80 10.74 6.72
N GLU A 137 1.07 10.88 8.01
CA GLU A 137 2.40 11.17 8.57
C GLU A 137 3.42 10.07 8.25
N MET A 138 3.09 8.79 8.52
CA MET A 138 3.94 7.65 8.12
C MET A 138 4.07 7.56 6.60
N ALA A 139 2.96 7.77 5.86
CA ALA A 139 2.97 7.78 4.41
C ALA A 139 3.91 8.87 3.83
N ARG A 140 4.10 10.00 4.54
CA ARG A 140 5.06 11.03 4.16
C ARG A 140 6.52 10.55 4.22
N HIS A 141 6.86 9.55 5.04
CA HIS A 141 8.21 8.95 5.03
C HIS A 141 8.47 8.16 3.74
N ILE A 142 7.49 7.40 3.25
CA ILE A 142 7.58 6.71 1.93
C ILE A 142 7.80 7.72 0.80
N LEU A 143 7.11 8.87 0.82
CA LEU A 143 7.31 9.92 -0.18
C LEU A 143 8.67 10.62 -0.02
N LYS A 144 9.14 10.90 1.21
CA LYS A 144 10.49 11.43 1.49
C LYS A 144 11.56 10.54 0.87
N TYR A 145 11.45 9.20 1.00
CA TYR A 145 12.41 8.27 0.40
C TYR A 145 12.52 8.45 -1.13
N ARG A 146 11.39 8.56 -1.85
CA ARG A 146 11.39 8.82 -3.30
C ARG A 146 11.93 10.22 -3.67
N ILE A 147 11.92 11.19 -2.76
CA ILE A 147 12.60 12.50 -2.96
C ILE A 147 14.11 12.36 -2.71
N GLN A 148 14.51 11.72 -1.61
CA GLN A 148 15.92 11.50 -1.25
C GLN A 148 16.67 10.70 -2.32
N THR A 149 15.97 9.80 -3.02
CA THR A 149 16.51 8.98 -4.13
C THR A 149 16.41 9.61 -5.52
N LEU A 150 15.84 10.83 -5.66
CA LEU A 150 15.59 11.47 -6.95
C LEU A 150 16.85 11.65 -7.81
N GLU A 151 18.01 11.97 -7.21
CA GLU A 151 19.26 12.14 -7.96
C GLU A 151 19.70 10.86 -8.69
N GLY A 152 19.55 9.69 -8.06
CA GLY A 152 19.82 8.41 -8.71
C GLY A 152 18.87 8.14 -9.88
N ALA A 153 17.59 8.51 -9.72
CA ALA A 153 16.59 8.44 -10.79
C ALA A 153 16.89 9.39 -11.98
N LEU A 154 17.41 10.59 -11.71
CA LEU A 154 17.88 11.53 -12.74
C LEU A 154 19.08 10.96 -13.50
N GLN A 155 20.06 10.35 -12.79
CA GLN A 155 21.21 9.72 -13.45
C GLN A 155 20.83 8.46 -14.23
N ASN A 156 19.85 7.68 -13.78
CA ASN A 156 19.33 6.49 -14.48
C ASN A 156 18.72 6.86 -15.85
N ALA A 157 17.80 7.84 -15.88
CA ALA A 157 17.24 8.37 -17.14
C ALA A 157 18.33 8.88 -18.09
N LYS A 158 19.25 9.69 -17.56
CA LYS A 158 20.37 10.28 -18.32
C LYS A 158 21.33 9.23 -18.89
N GLN A 159 21.61 8.14 -18.17
CA GLN A 159 22.44 7.03 -18.67
C GLN A 159 21.78 6.30 -19.84
N GLN A 160 20.45 6.23 -19.86
CA GLN A 160 19.66 5.70 -20.97
C GLN A 160 19.38 6.73 -22.10
N GLY A 161 19.89 7.97 -21.98
CA GLY A 161 19.72 9.03 -22.97
C GLY A 161 18.41 9.83 -22.87
N TYR A 162 17.61 9.59 -21.84
CA TYR A 162 16.36 10.30 -21.55
C TYR A 162 16.59 11.56 -20.69
N LYS A 163 15.55 12.37 -20.53
CA LYS A 163 15.49 13.50 -19.58
C LYS A 163 14.73 13.11 -18.31
N GLY A 164 14.62 14.04 -17.37
CA GLY A 164 13.81 13.85 -16.18
C GLY A 164 14.32 12.73 -15.29
N ALA A 165 13.42 12.14 -14.50
CA ALA A 165 13.72 11.06 -13.57
C ALA A 165 13.12 9.75 -14.07
N LYS A 166 13.96 8.72 -14.15
CA LYS A 166 13.56 7.32 -14.27
C LYS A 166 13.93 6.65 -12.95
N PHE A 167 12.97 6.47 -12.05
CA PHE A 167 13.18 5.70 -10.83
C PHE A 167 13.71 4.30 -11.18
N PRO A 168 14.66 3.78 -10.39
CA PRO A 168 15.17 2.44 -10.59
C PRO A 168 14.08 1.41 -10.28
N TRP A 169 14.15 0.25 -10.93
CA TRP A 169 13.27 -0.88 -10.63
C TRP A 169 13.54 -1.40 -9.21
N GLU A 170 14.83 -1.62 -8.92
CA GLU A 170 15.31 -1.93 -7.57
C GLU A 170 16.06 -0.72 -7.02
N SER A 171 15.49 -0.10 -5.98
CA SER A 171 16.06 1.05 -5.30
C SER A 171 16.71 0.65 -3.97
N ALA A 172 17.87 1.24 -3.66
CA ALA A 172 18.53 1.10 -2.36
C ALA A 172 18.83 2.48 -1.75
N LEU A 173 19.77 2.56 -0.81
CA LEU A 173 20.17 3.79 -0.08
C LEU A 173 20.44 5.01 -0.98
N THR A 174 20.98 4.81 -2.18
CA THR A 174 21.44 5.90 -3.06
C THR A 174 20.46 6.28 -4.17
N GLY A 175 19.38 5.53 -4.36
CA GLY A 175 18.43 5.75 -5.48
C GLY A 175 18.95 5.40 -6.88
N TYR A 176 20.16 4.85 -6.99
CA TYR A 176 20.66 4.30 -8.25
C TYR A 176 20.03 2.93 -8.52
N GLU A 177 20.00 2.53 -9.78
CA GLU A 177 19.62 1.17 -10.20
C GLU A 177 20.57 0.14 -9.57
N VAL A 178 20.04 -0.72 -8.71
CA VAL A 178 20.77 -1.88 -8.15
C VAL A 178 20.24 -3.23 -8.63
N CYS A 179 19.25 -3.22 -9.54
CA CYS A 179 18.67 -4.44 -10.10
C CYS A 179 19.75 -5.32 -10.77
N PRO A 180 19.96 -6.57 -10.30
CA PRO A 180 21.00 -7.45 -10.85
C PRO A 180 20.75 -7.82 -12.31
N GLU A 181 19.48 -7.93 -12.71
CA GLU A 181 19.06 -8.30 -14.06
C GLU A 181 18.62 -7.07 -14.85
N LYS A 182 19.56 -6.57 -15.67
CA LYS A 182 19.44 -5.31 -16.42
C LYS A 182 18.14 -5.13 -17.22
N ILE A 183 17.42 -6.21 -17.58
CA ILE A 183 16.21 -6.13 -18.41
C ILE A 183 15.04 -5.45 -17.68
N TYR A 184 14.78 -5.79 -16.42
CA TYR A 184 13.75 -5.16 -15.58
C TYR A 184 14.12 -3.68 -15.37
N GLY A 185 15.35 -3.44 -14.89
CA GLY A 185 15.91 -2.10 -14.71
C GLY A 185 15.93 -1.24 -15.99
N ASP A 186 16.04 -1.82 -17.18
CA ASP A 186 15.94 -1.07 -18.43
C ASP A 186 14.49 -0.78 -18.85
N GLN A 187 13.62 -1.79 -18.78
CA GLN A 187 12.36 -1.82 -19.53
C GLN A 187 11.10 -1.65 -18.67
N GLU A 188 11.14 -1.96 -17.38
CA GLU A 188 9.99 -1.97 -16.46
C GLU A 188 9.68 -0.57 -15.90
N ILE A 189 9.62 0.39 -16.82
CA ILE A 189 9.61 1.82 -16.54
C ILE A 189 8.30 2.32 -15.91
N HIS A 190 7.31 1.45 -15.71
CA HIS A 190 6.00 1.80 -15.15
C HIS A 190 6.10 2.31 -13.71
N ILE A 191 7.14 1.91 -12.95
CA ILE A 191 7.42 2.40 -11.60
C ILE A 191 7.40 3.94 -11.46
N ASN A 192 7.70 4.68 -12.54
CA ASN A 192 7.61 6.13 -12.58
C ASN A 192 6.16 6.65 -12.47
N GLY A 193 5.20 5.92 -13.03
CA GLY A 193 3.77 6.17 -12.87
C GLY A 193 3.25 5.74 -11.50
N ASP A 194 3.78 4.67 -10.92
CA ASP A 194 3.42 4.20 -9.58
C ASP A 194 3.90 5.19 -8.49
N VAL A 195 5.13 5.70 -8.61
CA VAL A 195 5.62 6.84 -7.81
C VAL A 195 4.72 8.06 -7.99
N LEU A 196 4.44 8.47 -9.23
CA LEU A 196 3.56 9.62 -9.51
C LEU A 196 2.15 9.44 -8.91
N MET A 197 1.64 8.21 -8.90
CA MET A 197 0.35 7.86 -8.33
C MET A 197 0.32 8.10 -6.82
N ILE A 198 1.36 7.73 -6.05
CA ILE A 198 1.36 7.96 -4.59
C ILE A 198 1.47 9.44 -4.21
N PHE A 199 2.25 10.24 -4.95
CA PHE A 199 2.26 11.70 -4.77
C PHE A 199 0.87 12.31 -5.06
N LYS A 200 0.19 11.84 -6.12
CA LYS A 200 -1.17 12.26 -6.45
C LYS A 200 -2.18 11.86 -5.36
N GLN A 201 -2.11 10.63 -4.85
CA GLN A 201 -2.96 10.16 -3.75
C GLN A 201 -2.73 11.00 -2.48
N TYR A 202 -1.47 11.26 -2.10
CA TYR A 202 -1.12 12.13 -0.97
C TYR A 202 -1.77 13.50 -1.11
N TYR A 203 -1.53 14.19 -2.24
CA TYR A 203 -2.11 15.51 -2.49
C TYR A 203 -3.65 15.49 -2.44
N HIS A 204 -4.30 14.43 -2.93
CA HIS A 204 -5.75 14.30 -2.85
C HIS A 204 -6.26 14.12 -1.41
N MET A 205 -5.49 13.45 -0.54
CA MET A 205 -5.89 13.16 0.85
C MET A 205 -5.45 14.20 1.88
N THR A 206 -4.36 14.94 1.67
CA THR A 206 -3.83 15.93 2.64
C THR A 206 -3.96 17.37 2.15
N LYS A 207 -3.86 17.59 0.83
CA LYS A 207 -3.65 18.92 0.20
C LYS A 207 -2.44 19.68 0.75
N ASP A 208 -1.46 18.95 1.28
CA ASP A 208 -0.20 19.43 1.86
C ASP A 208 0.70 20.02 0.76
N LEU A 209 0.47 21.29 0.41
CA LEU A 209 1.23 22.03 -0.60
C LEU A 209 2.66 22.35 -0.13
N ASP A 210 2.89 22.47 1.18
CA ASP A 210 4.21 22.76 1.74
C ASP A 210 5.16 21.57 1.55
N PHE A 211 4.67 20.33 1.60
CA PHE A 211 5.46 19.17 1.20
C PHE A 211 5.89 19.22 -0.28
N PHE A 212 5.00 19.62 -1.19
CA PHE A 212 5.37 19.76 -2.61
C PHE A 212 6.35 20.91 -2.83
N ALA A 213 6.11 22.09 -2.23
CA ALA A 213 6.87 23.30 -2.50
C ALA A 213 8.17 23.45 -1.70
N LEU A 214 8.30 22.80 -0.53
CA LEU A 214 9.43 22.95 0.39
C LEU A 214 10.18 21.64 0.67
N SER A 215 9.57 20.47 0.46
CA SER A 215 10.19 19.18 0.78
C SER A 215 10.70 18.42 -0.45
N GLY A 216 10.55 18.93 -1.68
CA GLY A 216 11.04 18.30 -2.93
C GLY A 216 9.99 17.55 -3.76
N GLY A 217 8.71 17.62 -3.39
CA GLY A 217 7.65 16.83 -4.05
C GLY A 217 7.30 17.31 -5.47
N TRP A 218 7.53 18.58 -5.80
CA TRP A 218 7.24 19.11 -7.14
C TRP A 218 8.39 18.83 -8.12
N GLU A 219 9.62 18.73 -7.63
CA GLU A 219 10.81 18.28 -8.34
C GLU A 219 10.65 16.82 -8.79
N VAL A 220 10.14 15.92 -7.93
CA VAL A 220 9.83 14.52 -8.30
C VAL A 220 8.78 14.47 -9.41
N VAL A 221 7.62 15.12 -9.23
CA VAL A 221 6.50 15.06 -10.19
C VAL A 221 6.87 15.68 -11.55
N SER A 222 7.56 16.81 -11.55
CA SER A 222 8.02 17.45 -12.80
C SER A 222 9.11 16.63 -13.50
N SER A 223 10.05 16.03 -12.76
CA SER A 223 11.07 15.16 -13.34
C SER A 223 10.49 13.90 -13.97
N ILE A 224 9.45 13.29 -13.36
CA ILE A 224 8.74 12.15 -13.97
C ILE A 224 8.02 12.60 -15.27
N ALA A 225 7.40 13.79 -15.27
CA ALA A 225 6.76 14.32 -16.48
C ALA A 225 7.77 14.58 -17.61
N ASP A 226 8.94 15.15 -17.30
CA ASP A 226 10.04 15.34 -18.25
C ASP A 226 10.59 14.02 -18.80
N TYR A 227 10.64 12.97 -17.97
CA TYR A 227 11.00 11.62 -18.42
C TYR A 227 10.01 11.12 -19.46
N TRP A 228 8.71 11.07 -19.14
CA TRP A 228 7.68 10.63 -20.10
C TRP A 228 7.70 11.46 -21.40
N CYS A 229 7.84 12.79 -21.30
CA CYS A 229 7.95 13.68 -22.47
C CYS A 229 9.20 13.43 -23.33
N SER A 230 10.26 12.83 -22.77
CA SER A 230 11.45 12.40 -23.53
C SER A 230 11.42 10.92 -23.97
N ARG A 231 10.57 10.10 -23.34
CA ARG A 231 10.46 8.66 -23.56
C ARG A 231 9.45 8.29 -24.66
N VAL A 232 8.45 9.14 -24.90
CA VAL A 232 7.46 8.94 -25.96
C VAL A 232 8.04 9.19 -27.36
N VAL A 233 7.67 8.35 -28.32
CA VAL A 233 8.04 8.46 -29.73
C VAL A 233 6.81 8.81 -30.56
N TRP A 234 6.89 9.89 -31.33
CA TRP A 234 5.78 10.33 -32.19
C TRP A 234 5.76 9.61 -33.55
N SER A 235 4.57 9.29 -34.05
CA SER A 235 4.28 8.83 -35.40
C SER A 235 3.14 9.65 -36.01
N ALA A 236 3.15 9.79 -37.35
CA ALA A 236 2.11 10.53 -38.07
C ALA A 236 0.78 9.76 -38.20
N GLU A 237 0.78 8.47 -37.85
CA GLU A 237 -0.31 7.53 -38.12
C GLU A 237 -1.09 7.19 -36.83
N GLU A 238 -0.39 7.11 -35.68
CA GLU A 238 -0.95 6.64 -34.40
C GLU A 238 -0.64 7.57 -33.21
N ASN A 239 -0.05 8.75 -33.45
CA ASN A 239 0.34 9.77 -32.45
C ASN A 239 1.53 9.36 -31.58
N TYR A 240 1.37 9.12 -30.27
CA TYR A 240 2.49 8.91 -29.34
C TYR A 240 2.57 7.45 -28.88
N HIS A 241 3.79 6.93 -28.81
CA HIS A 241 4.08 5.55 -28.44
C HIS A 241 5.11 5.46 -27.33
N ILE A 242 5.04 4.37 -26.57
CA ILE A 242 6.14 3.91 -25.72
C ILE A 242 6.56 2.54 -26.24
N LYS A 243 7.85 2.41 -26.57
CA LYS A 243 8.41 1.28 -27.33
C LYS A 243 9.55 0.62 -26.57
N GLY A 244 9.62 -0.72 -26.63
CA GLY A 244 10.59 -1.52 -25.86
C GLY A 244 10.41 -1.31 -24.37
N VAL A 245 9.35 -1.88 -23.79
CA VAL A 245 9.04 -1.84 -22.36
C VAL A 245 8.60 -3.21 -21.85
N MET A 246 8.77 -3.40 -20.56
CA MET A 246 8.17 -4.48 -19.80
C MET A 246 6.90 -3.91 -19.10
N PRO A 247 5.75 -4.59 -19.17
CA PRO A 247 4.61 -4.36 -18.29
C PRO A 247 4.87 -4.90 -16.87
N PRO A 248 3.95 -4.72 -15.90
CA PRO A 248 3.95 -5.50 -14.66
C PRO A 248 3.89 -7.01 -14.91
N ASP A 249 3.44 -7.42 -16.09
CA ASP A 249 3.70 -8.75 -16.62
C ASP A 249 5.15 -8.89 -17.12
N GLU A 250 6.02 -9.32 -16.21
CA GLU A 250 7.43 -9.60 -16.49
C GLU A 250 7.68 -10.76 -17.48
N TYR A 251 6.66 -11.57 -17.85
CA TYR A 251 6.85 -12.63 -18.85
C TYR A 251 7.00 -12.07 -20.28
N HIS A 252 6.67 -10.80 -20.52
CA HIS A 252 6.78 -10.17 -21.84
C HIS A 252 7.68 -8.92 -21.84
N SER A 253 8.93 -9.10 -22.27
CA SER A 253 9.85 -7.99 -22.56
C SER A 253 9.65 -7.40 -23.96
N ASP A 254 10.28 -6.25 -24.21
CA ASP A 254 10.38 -5.57 -25.51
C ASP A 254 9.02 -5.19 -26.15
N VAL A 255 7.96 -5.19 -25.35
CA VAL A 255 6.59 -4.87 -25.76
C VAL A 255 6.52 -3.41 -26.23
N ASN A 256 5.72 -3.18 -27.27
CA ASN A 256 5.38 -1.84 -27.74
C ASN A 256 3.95 -1.53 -27.29
N ASN A 257 3.75 -0.36 -26.69
CA ASN A 257 2.45 0.10 -26.18
C ASN A 257 1.81 -0.84 -25.14
N SER A 258 2.62 -1.37 -24.21
CA SER A 258 2.17 -2.13 -23.02
C SER A 258 0.94 -1.49 -22.37
N VAL A 259 -0.02 -2.29 -21.91
CA VAL A 259 -1.32 -1.78 -21.46
C VAL A 259 -1.15 -0.80 -20.32
N TYR A 260 -0.42 -1.21 -19.28
CA TYR A 260 -0.20 -0.51 -18.02
C TYR A 260 0.91 0.53 -18.11
N THR A 261 2.02 0.23 -18.81
CA THR A 261 3.10 1.19 -19.02
C THR A 261 2.63 2.34 -19.92
N ASN A 262 1.81 2.05 -20.94
CA ASN A 262 1.03 3.11 -21.55
C ASN A 262 -0.04 3.63 -20.60
N ALA A 263 -0.72 2.87 -19.72
CA ALA A 263 -1.81 3.41 -18.89
C ALA A 263 -1.42 4.63 -18.06
N LEU A 264 -0.23 4.55 -17.47
CA LEU A 264 0.36 5.61 -16.68
C LEU A 264 0.82 6.82 -17.53
N ALA A 265 0.66 6.76 -18.86
CA ALA A 265 0.99 7.80 -19.84
C ALA A 265 -0.09 8.15 -20.92
N GLN A 266 -1.01 7.24 -21.31
CA GLN A 266 -2.09 7.34 -22.32
C GLN A 266 -2.97 6.06 -22.63
N ILE A 267 -2.56 4.83 -22.26
CA ILE A 267 -3.33 3.55 -22.10
C ILE A 267 -3.58 2.59 -23.31
N ARG A 268 -3.31 1.27 -23.11
CA ARG A 268 -3.71 0.02 -23.88
C ARG A 268 -2.83 -0.40 -25.10
N MET A 269 -2.59 -1.69 -25.48
CA MET A 269 -2.88 -3.11 -25.03
C MET A 269 -1.82 -4.08 -25.68
N GLY A 270 -1.59 -5.38 -25.36
CA GLY A 270 -2.06 -6.33 -24.32
C GLY A 270 -2.21 -7.81 -24.80
N ASP A 271 -1.50 -8.80 -24.20
CA ASP A 271 -1.46 -10.27 -24.50
C ASP A 271 -1.57 -11.16 -23.18
N GLU A 272 -1.02 -12.39 -23.09
CA GLU A 272 -1.00 -13.30 -21.90
C GLU A 272 -0.12 -12.78 -20.73
N VAL A 273 -0.34 -13.16 -19.45
CA VAL A 273 0.31 -12.47 -18.28
C VAL A 273 0.71 -13.30 -17.04
N LYS A 274 1.85 -12.94 -16.42
CA LYS A 274 2.38 -13.41 -15.10
C LYS A 274 1.49 -13.01 -13.92
N GLN A 275 1.12 -11.74 -13.85
CA GLN A 275 0.45 -11.12 -12.71
C GLN A 275 -0.52 -10.02 -13.18
N ALA A 276 -1.14 -9.30 -12.23
CA ALA A 276 -2.15 -8.29 -12.57
C ALA A 276 -1.52 -7.09 -13.34
N ASP A 277 -1.78 -7.01 -14.65
CA ASP A 277 -1.53 -5.83 -15.52
C ASP A 277 -2.86 -5.08 -15.77
N VAL A 278 -3.69 -5.58 -16.71
CA VAL A 278 -4.86 -4.83 -17.22
C VAL A 278 -5.94 -4.64 -16.15
N VAL A 279 -5.93 -5.51 -15.13
CA VAL A 279 -6.78 -5.41 -13.95
C VAL A 279 -6.48 -4.12 -13.16
N LEU A 280 -5.22 -3.66 -13.17
CA LEU A 280 -4.79 -2.48 -12.41
C LEU A 280 -5.35 -1.16 -12.97
N LEU A 281 -5.79 -1.17 -14.23
CA LEU A 281 -6.41 -0.01 -14.88
C LEU A 281 -7.63 0.50 -14.10
N GLY A 282 -8.50 -0.38 -13.62
CA GLY A 282 -9.69 0.03 -12.86
C GLY A 282 -9.37 0.38 -11.41
N TYR A 283 -8.40 -0.30 -10.81
CA TYR A 283 -7.85 0.00 -9.50
C TYR A 283 -6.47 -0.66 -9.38
N PRO A 284 -5.39 0.05 -8.97
CA PRO A 284 -5.41 1.39 -8.36
C PRO A 284 -5.46 2.59 -9.32
N VAL A 285 -5.27 2.41 -10.64
CA VAL A 285 -5.13 3.54 -11.60
C VAL A 285 -6.43 4.34 -11.80
N MET A 286 -7.60 3.72 -11.64
CA MET A 286 -8.93 4.34 -11.77
C MET A 286 -9.21 4.98 -13.15
N LEU A 287 -8.75 4.33 -14.24
CA LEU A 287 -9.13 4.66 -15.62
C LEU A 287 -10.67 4.61 -15.79
N PRO A 288 -11.30 5.68 -16.31
CA PRO A 288 -12.71 5.64 -16.71
C PRO A 288 -12.99 4.57 -17.78
N MET A 289 -13.83 3.59 -17.44
CA MET A 289 -14.29 2.53 -18.34
C MET A 289 -15.73 2.12 -18.02
N SER A 290 -16.42 1.45 -18.95
CA SER A 290 -17.75 0.89 -18.71
C SER A 290 -17.69 -0.39 -17.89
N GLU A 291 -18.77 -0.69 -17.15
CA GLU A 291 -18.92 -1.94 -16.39
C GLU A 291 -18.69 -3.19 -17.27
N GLU A 292 -19.19 -3.17 -18.50
CA GLU A 292 -18.98 -4.23 -19.50
C GLU A 292 -17.49 -4.42 -19.85
N ARG A 293 -16.74 -3.34 -20.10
CA ARG A 293 -15.30 -3.43 -20.38
C ARG A 293 -14.55 -3.96 -19.16
N ARG A 294 -14.83 -3.39 -17.98
CA ARG A 294 -14.24 -3.83 -16.71
C ARG A 294 -14.49 -5.32 -16.44
N LYS A 295 -15.70 -5.81 -16.75
CA LYS A 295 -16.07 -7.23 -16.63
C LYS A 295 -15.33 -8.10 -17.64
N ASN A 296 -15.30 -7.69 -18.90
CA ASN A 296 -14.60 -8.43 -19.95
C ASN A 296 -13.09 -8.51 -19.66
N ASP A 297 -12.46 -7.41 -19.22
CA ASP A 297 -11.06 -7.40 -18.78
C ASP A 297 -10.84 -8.42 -17.66
N LEU A 298 -11.62 -8.34 -16.56
CA LEU A 298 -11.48 -9.27 -15.42
C LEU A 298 -11.67 -10.73 -15.82
N GLN A 299 -12.67 -11.05 -16.64
CA GLN A 299 -12.96 -12.42 -17.04
C GLN A 299 -11.92 -12.97 -18.02
N ILE A 300 -11.40 -12.16 -18.95
CA ILE A 300 -10.35 -12.57 -19.89
C ILE A 300 -9.04 -12.79 -19.13
N TYR A 301 -8.59 -11.80 -18.37
CA TYR A 301 -7.29 -11.86 -17.70
C TYR A 301 -7.26 -12.89 -16.56
N GLU A 302 -8.37 -13.19 -15.87
CA GLU A 302 -8.38 -14.29 -14.88
C GLU A 302 -8.10 -15.65 -15.53
N MET A 303 -8.55 -15.88 -16.77
CA MET A 303 -8.34 -17.16 -17.46
C MET A 303 -6.90 -17.37 -17.97
N VAL A 304 -6.08 -16.31 -18.04
CA VAL A 304 -4.70 -16.33 -18.57
C VAL A 304 -3.65 -15.81 -17.59
N THR A 305 -4.02 -15.58 -16.33
CA THR A 305 -3.09 -15.31 -15.23
C THR A 305 -2.58 -16.64 -14.67
N ASP A 306 -1.27 -16.77 -14.40
CA ASP A 306 -0.72 -17.97 -13.76
C ASP A 306 -1.46 -18.26 -12.42
N PRO A 307 -2.09 -19.44 -12.24
CA PRO A 307 -2.73 -19.80 -10.97
C PRO A 307 -1.79 -19.85 -9.76
N ASN A 308 -0.47 -19.90 -9.99
CA ASN A 308 0.60 -19.87 -8.99
C ASN A 308 1.21 -18.46 -8.83
N GLY A 309 0.73 -17.46 -9.57
CA GLY A 309 1.21 -16.08 -9.53
C GLY A 309 1.05 -15.43 -8.14
N PRO A 310 1.85 -14.37 -7.86
CA PRO A 310 2.10 -13.89 -6.51
C PRO A 310 0.85 -13.30 -5.81
N ALA A 311 0.84 -13.41 -4.47
CA ALA A 311 -0.32 -13.22 -3.59
C ALA A 311 -1.21 -11.97 -3.82
N MET A 312 -0.61 -10.84 -4.21
CA MET A 312 -1.33 -9.57 -4.41
C MET A 312 -2.26 -9.60 -5.62
N THR A 313 -1.96 -10.43 -6.63
CA THR A 313 -2.70 -10.57 -7.90
C THR A 313 -4.18 -10.87 -7.67
N TRP A 314 -4.49 -11.87 -6.85
CA TRP A 314 -5.87 -12.29 -6.55
C TRP A 314 -6.66 -11.21 -5.81
N SER A 315 -5.98 -10.38 -5.02
CA SER A 315 -6.61 -9.24 -4.34
C SER A 315 -7.08 -8.17 -5.33
N MET A 316 -6.36 -7.95 -6.43
CA MET A 316 -6.76 -7.00 -7.47
C MET A 316 -7.97 -7.49 -8.28
N PHE A 317 -8.03 -8.79 -8.61
CA PHE A 317 -9.24 -9.40 -9.16
C PHE A 317 -10.41 -9.33 -8.18
N ALA A 318 -10.18 -9.55 -6.88
CA ALA A 318 -11.21 -9.42 -5.84
C ALA A 318 -11.81 -8.00 -5.81
N ILE A 319 -10.97 -6.96 -5.84
CA ILE A 319 -11.42 -5.55 -5.89
C ILE A 319 -12.24 -5.28 -7.15
N GLY A 320 -11.80 -5.78 -8.32
CA GLY A 320 -12.52 -5.61 -9.58
C GLY A 320 -13.91 -6.27 -9.59
N TYR A 321 -14.03 -7.48 -9.05
CA TYR A 321 -15.34 -8.13 -8.92
C TYR A 321 -16.22 -7.47 -7.84
N MET A 322 -15.64 -6.96 -6.76
CA MET A 322 -16.35 -6.17 -5.74
C MET A 322 -16.89 -4.84 -6.28
N GLU A 323 -16.11 -4.17 -7.13
CA GLU A 323 -16.48 -2.97 -7.87
C GLU A 323 -17.69 -3.20 -8.79
N LEU A 324 -17.74 -4.36 -9.46
CA LEU A 324 -18.86 -4.82 -10.31
C LEU A 324 -20.05 -5.44 -9.55
N LYS A 325 -19.99 -5.54 -8.22
CA LYS A 325 -20.97 -6.23 -7.36
C LYS A 325 -21.12 -7.75 -7.60
N GLU A 326 -20.13 -8.37 -8.23
CA GLU A 326 -20.05 -9.81 -8.48
C GLU A 326 -19.52 -10.57 -7.24
N SER A 327 -20.26 -10.51 -6.13
CA SER A 327 -19.80 -10.97 -4.80
C SER A 327 -19.26 -12.40 -4.77
N LYS A 328 -19.85 -13.32 -5.55
CA LYS A 328 -19.41 -14.72 -5.65
C LYS A 328 -18.05 -14.87 -6.33
N MET A 329 -17.79 -14.07 -7.36
CA MET A 329 -16.47 -14.05 -8.03
C MET A 329 -15.43 -13.46 -7.07
N ALA A 330 -15.78 -12.38 -6.36
CA ALA A 330 -14.90 -11.80 -5.34
C ALA A 330 -14.55 -12.79 -4.21
N GLN A 331 -15.51 -13.55 -3.67
CA GLN A 331 -15.26 -14.60 -2.67
C GLN A 331 -14.29 -15.67 -3.20
N GLN A 332 -14.39 -16.05 -4.47
CA GLN A 332 -13.46 -17.02 -5.08
C GLN A 332 -12.03 -16.48 -5.12
N GLN A 333 -11.82 -15.20 -5.45
CA GLN A 333 -10.49 -14.58 -5.46
C GLN A 333 -9.93 -14.41 -4.04
N LEU A 334 -10.74 -13.91 -3.10
CA LEU A 334 -10.34 -13.79 -1.69
C LEU A 334 -9.89 -15.14 -1.11
N LYS A 335 -10.57 -16.25 -1.48
CA LYS A 335 -10.16 -17.59 -1.08
C LYS A 335 -8.79 -18.01 -1.65
N LYS A 336 -8.40 -17.54 -2.84
CA LYS A 336 -7.03 -17.71 -3.35
C LYS A 336 -6.05 -16.99 -2.41
N CYS A 337 -6.30 -15.73 -2.06
CA CYS A 337 -5.45 -14.95 -1.13
C CYS A 337 -5.25 -15.66 0.23
N PHE A 338 -6.30 -16.29 0.79
CA PHE A 338 -6.18 -17.05 2.04
C PHE A 338 -5.22 -18.25 1.96
N SER A 339 -4.88 -18.73 0.77
CA SER A 339 -3.94 -19.85 0.57
C SER A 339 -2.47 -19.43 0.76
N ASN A 340 -2.18 -18.13 0.74
CA ASN A 340 -0.86 -17.57 1.04
C ASN A 340 -0.61 -17.36 2.56
N ILE A 341 -1.58 -17.70 3.43
CA ILE A 341 -1.54 -17.36 4.86
C ILE A 341 -1.16 -18.57 5.72
N SER A 342 -0.09 -18.42 6.50
CA SER A 342 0.40 -19.42 7.47
C SER A 342 -0.01 -19.10 8.91
N ASP A 343 -0.70 -20.05 9.55
CA ASP A 343 -1.02 -20.04 10.98
C ASP A 343 0.18 -20.42 11.88
N PRO A 344 0.21 -20.01 13.16
CA PRO A 344 -0.83 -19.29 13.90
C PRO A 344 -0.73 -17.75 13.81
N PHE A 345 0.34 -17.22 13.21
CA PHE A 345 0.66 -15.78 13.22
C PHE A 345 0.10 -15.00 12.03
N LYS A 346 -0.59 -15.69 11.10
CA LYS A 346 -1.09 -15.14 9.82
C LYS A 346 0.02 -14.46 8.99
N ILE A 347 1.21 -15.09 8.97
CA ILE A 347 2.34 -14.69 8.11
C ILE A 347 1.98 -15.01 6.65
N TRP A 348 2.37 -14.15 5.72
CA TRP A 348 2.12 -14.35 4.29
C TRP A 348 3.37 -14.86 3.56
N THR A 349 3.17 -15.74 2.58
CA THR A 349 4.18 -16.12 1.58
C THR A 349 3.82 -15.58 0.20
N GLU A 350 4.83 -15.27 -0.60
CA GLU A 350 4.69 -14.79 -1.98
C GLU A 350 3.84 -15.75 -2.82
N ASN A 351 4.16 -17.05 -2.78
CA ASN A 351 3.44 -18.10 -3.48
C ASN A 351 2.61 -18.96 -2.52
N ALA A 352 1.52 -19.55 -3.04
CA ALA A 352 0.56 -20.33 -2.25
C ALA A 352 1.03 -21.77 -1.91
N ASP A 353 2.17 -22.20 -2.43
CA ASP A 353 2.87 -23.43 -2.03
C ASP A 353 3.85 -23.23 -0.86
N GLY A 354 4.01 -21.97 -0.40
CA GLY A 354 4.96 -21.57 0.63
C GLY A 354 6.35 -21.18 0.10
N SER A 355 6.54 -21.13 -1.23
CA SER A 355 7.78 -20.66 -1.86
C SER A 355 7.82 -19.14 -2.05
N GLY A 356 8.97 -18.64 -2.50
CA GLY A 356 9.26 -17.21 -2.60
C GLY A 356 9.49 -16.57 -1.23
N THR A 357 9.23 -15.27 -1.16
CA THR A 357 9.44 -14.42 0.02
C THR A 357 8.50 -14.81 1.15
N VAL A 358 9.06 -14.95 2.36
CA VAL A 358 8.31 -15.19 3.60
C VAL A 358 8.09 -13.84 4.30
N ASN A 359 6.97 -13.68 5.02
CA ASN A 359 6.55 -12.38 5.56
C ASN A 359 6.31 -11.33 4.45
N PHE A 360 5.71 -11.78 3.35
CA PHE A 360 5.48 -10.99 2.14
C PHE A 360 4.47 -9.85 2.38
N LEU A 361 4.99 -8.67 2.74
CA LEU A 361 4.23 -7.43 2.99
C LEU A 361 3.44 -6.98 1.76
N THR A 362 3.91 -7.29 0.55
CA THR A 362 3.17 -7.06 -0.69
C THR A 362 1.84 -7.79 -0.73
N GLY A 363 1.83 -9.08 -0.39
CA GLY A 363 0.60 -9.88 -0.32
C GLY A 363 -0.36 -9.34 0.73
N MET A 364 0.18 -9.00 1.91
CA MET A 364 -0.57 -8.37 3.00
C MET A 364 -1.17 -7.02 2.59
N GLY A 365 -0.40 -6.19 1.88
CA GLY A 365 -0.81 -4.88 1.38
C GLY A 365 -1.91 -4.99 0.33
N GLY A 366 -1.77 -5.89 -0.64
CA GLY A 366 -2.82 -6.20 -1.62
C GLY A 366 -4.10 -6.70 -0.96
N PHE A 367 -4.01 -7.60 0.02
CA PHE A 367 -5.16 -8.13 0.75
C PHE A 367 -5.87 -7.06 1.59
N LEU A 368 -5.12 -6.19 2.28
CA LEU A 368 -5.68 -5.03 2.95
C LEU A 368 -6.36 -4.08 1.96
N GLN A 369 -5.87 -3.95 0.73
CA GLN A 369 -6.58 -3.19 -0.30
C GLN A 369 -7.89 -3.85 -0.74
N ALA A 370 -7.97 -5.19 -0.76
CA ALA A 370 -9.24 -5.88 -0.98
C ALA A 370 -10.27 -5.58 0.12
N VAL A 371 -9.83 -5.43 1.38
CA VAL A 371 -10.70 -4.98 2.48
C VAL A 371 -11.04 -3.49 2.37
N LEU A 372 -10.03 -2.63 2.27
CA LEU A 372 -10.18 -1.17 2.35
C LEU A 372 -10.78 -0.56 1.09
N PHE A 373 -10.42 -1.02 -0.11
CA PHE A 373 -10.87 -0.44 -1.38
C PHE A 373 -11.76 -1.41 -2.19
N GLY A 374 -11.79 -2.70 -1.84
CA GLY A 374 -12.80 -3.65 -2.33
C GLY A 374 -14.10 -3.58 -1.53
N PHE A 375 -14.13 -4.11 -0.30
CA PHE A 375 -15.36 -4.23 0.50
C PHE A 375 -16.04 -2.89 0.80
N THR A 376 -15.30 -1.82 1.11
CA THR A 376 -15.89 -0.48 1.29
C THR A 376 -16.16 0.23 -0.05
N GLY A 377 -15.47 -0.17 -1.11
CA GLY A 377 -15.40 0.55 -2.38
C GLY A 377 -14.72 1.93 -2.31
N PHE A 378 -13.84 2.21 -1.32
CA PHE A 378 -13.16 3.51 -1.22
C PHE A 378 -12.44 3.88 -2.53
N ARG A 379 -12.55 5.14 -2.96
CA ARG A 379 -11.75 5.70 -4.07
C ARG A 379 -11.31 7.13 -3.72
N ILE A 380 -10.00 7.35 -3.77
CA ILE A 380 -9.35 8.64 -3.51
C ILE A 380 -9.47 9.50 -4.78
N THR A 381 -10.16 10.64 -4.71
CA THR A 381 -10.30 11.55 -5.87
C THR A 381 -9.97 12.99 -5.49
N GLU A 382 -9.55 13.78 -6.47
CA GLU A 382 -9.21 15.20 -6.33
C GLU A 382 -10.28 16.03 -5.56
N LYS A 383 -11.56 15.66 -5.73
CA LYS A 383 -12.76 16.41 -5.32
C LYS A 383 -13.49 15.84 -4.09
N CYS A 384 -13.29 14.57 -3.78
CA CYS A 384 -14.02 13.87 -2.71
C CYS A 384 -13.40 12.50 -2.38
N LEU A 385 -13.58 12.04 -1.13
CA LEU A 385 -13.40 10.63 -0.79
C LEU A 385 -14.70 9.88 -1.15
N LYS A 386 -14.65 8.98 -2.13
CA LYS A 386 -15.80 8.16 -2.53
C LYS A 386 -15.80 6.82 -1.82
N PHE A 387 -16.96 6.20 -1.67
CA PHE A 387 -17.10 4.79 -1.27
C PHE A 387 -18.33 4.14 -1.92
N ASN A 388 -18.29 2.82 -2.10
CA ASN A 388 -19.33 2.05 -2.78
C ASN A 388 -19.32 0.61 -2.25
N PRO A 389 -19.83 0.37 -1.02
CA PRO A 389 -19.61 -0.88 -0.31
C PRO A 389 -20.29 -2.10 -0.94
N ILE A 390 -19.76 -3.27 -0.63
CA ILE A 390 -20.33 -4.58 -0.96
C ILE A 390 -20.16 -5.52 0.24
N PHE A 391 -21.10 -6.44 0.40
CA PHE A 391 -21.05 -7.47 1.43
C PHE A 391 -21.02 -8.84 0.76
N THR A 392 -20.13 -9.69 1.24
CA THR A 392 -20.16 -11.14 0.98
C THR A 392 -20.94 -11.82 2.11
N ASP A 393 -21.34 -13.07 1.93
CA ASP A 393 -22.18 -13.77 2.93
C ASP A 393 -21.48 -13.92 4.31
N ASP A 394 -20.15 -13.80 4.33
CA ASP A 394 -19.27 -13.97 5.49
C ASP A 394 -19.02 -12.66 6.28
N VAL A 395 -19.51 -11.50 5.79
CA VAL A 395 -19.28 -10.16 6.37
C VAL A 395 -20.61 -9.43 6.55
N ALA A 396 -21.12 -9.40 7.79
CA ALA A 396 -22.38 -8.74 8.12
C ALA A 396 -22.22 -7.23 8.37
N VAL A 397 -21.14 -6.84 9.05
CA VAL A 397 -20.78 -5.43 9.31
C VAL A 397 -19.25 -5.27 9.22
N LEU A 398 -18.81 -4.15 8.66
CA LEU A 398 -17.41 -3.73 8.58
C LEU A 398 -17.27 -2.32 9.17
N TYR A 399 -16.46 -2.18 10.21
CA TYR A 399 -16.16 -0.91 10.86
C TYR A 399 -14.76 -0.45 10.45
N ILE A 400 -14.65 0.77 9.92
CA ILE A 400 -13.37 1.40 9.59
C ILE A 400 -13.25 2.69 10.41
N THR A 401 -12.42 2.64 11.45
CA THR A 401 -12.20 3.75 12.40
C THR A 401 -10.95 4.52 11.99
N GLY A 402 -11.00 5.86 12.05
CA GLY A 402 -9.81 6.71 11.95
C GLY A 402 -9.30 7.03 10.55
N VAL A 403 -10.14 6.90 9.51
CA VAL A 403 -9.79 7.27 8.12
C VAL A 403 -9.43 8.75 8.06
N CYS A 404 -8.20 9.05 7.63
CA CYS A 404 -7.71 10.41 7.48
C CYS A 404 -8.13 11.01 6.14
N TYR A 405 -8.72 12.20 6.13
CA TYR A 405 -9.02 12.95 4.91
C TYR A 405 -9.04 14.46 5.14
N LEU A 406 -8.26 15.22 4.37
CA LEU A 406 -8.06 16.68 4.52
C LEU A 406 -7.73 17.09 5.96
N ASN A 407 -6.82 16.35 6.60
CA ASN A 407 -6.42 16.48 8.01
C ASN A 407 -7.53 16.21 9.05
N ASN A 408 -8.71 15.76 8.63
CA ASN A 408 -9.80 15.33 9.50
C ASN A 408 -9.75 13.80 9.73
N LYS A 409 -10.33 13.29 10.82
CA LYS A 409 -10.59 11.85 11.01
C LYS A 409 -12.07 11.49 10.85
N LEU A 410 -12.31 10.39 10.15
CA LEU A 410 -13.62 9.84 9.82
C LEU A 410 -13.75 8.40 10.33
N ASN A 411 -14.89 8.08 10.95
CA ASN A 411 -15.29 6.71 11.24
C ASN A 411 -16.41 6.29 10.29
N PHE A 412 -16.33 5.07 9.78
CA PHE A 412 -17.33 4.45 8.92
C PHE A 412 -17.86 3.16 9.54
N THR A 413 -19.18 2.97 9.52
CA THR A 413 -19.78 1.64 9.70
C THR A 413 -20.51 1.27 8.41
N PHE A 414 -20.11 0.16 7.82
CA PHE A 414 -20.74 -0.42 6.64
C PHE A 414 -21.56 -1.64 7.07
N ALA A 415 -22.87 -1.57 6.94
CA ALA A 415 -23.80 -2.70 7.09
C ALA A 415 -24.67 -2.83 5.82
N LYS A 416 -25.27 -4.01 5.62
CA LYS A 416 -25.95 -4.42 4.37
C LYS A 416 -26.90 -3.38 3.77
N ASP A 417 -27.69 -2.70 4.60
CA ASP A 417 -28.74 -1.76 4.18
C ASP A 417 -28.42 -0.30 4.58
N LEU A 418 -27.27 -0.06 5.24
CA LEU A 418 -26.93 1.21 5.88
C LEU A 418 -25.42 1.44 5.94
N THR A 419 -24.97 2.61 5.45
CA THR A 419 -23.67 3.16 5.86
C THR A 419 -23.88 4.32 6.83
N THR A 420 -23.08 4.38 7.88
CA THR A 420 -22.93 5.58 8.71
C THR A 420 -21.53 6.17 8.56
N VAL A 421 -21.44 7.50 8.53
CA VAL A 421 -20.16 8.24 8.53
C VAL A 421 -20.18 9.28 9.65
N GLU A 422 -19.16 9.26 10.49
CA GLU A 422 -18.95 10.18 11.60
C GLU A 422 -17.66 10.97 11.39
N LEU A 423 -17.71 12.28 11.61
CA LEU A 423 -16.54 13.16 11.63
C LEU A 423 -16.12 13.41 13.08
N THR A 424 -15.02 12.78 13.50
CA THR A 424 -14.57 12.71 14.90
C THR A 424 -13.58 13.81 15.28
N SER A 425 -12.82 14.35 14.32
CA SER A 425 -11.97 15.54 14.55
C SER A 425 -11.79 16.39 13.30
N ILE A 426 -11.79 17.71 13.48
CA ILE A 426 -11.18 18.68 12.58
C ILE A 426 -9.78 18.97 13.13
N LEU A 427 -8.76 18.80 12.27
CA LEU A 427 -7.56 19.62 12.32
C LEU A 427 -7.68 20.63 11.17
N ASP A 428 -7.23 21.86 11.39
CA ASP A 428 -7.76 23.06 10.73
C ASP A 428 -7.64 23.05 9.18
N SER A 429 -8.73 22.75 8.49
CA SER A 429 -8.79 22.56 7.03
C SER A 429 -9.20 23.86 6.29
N GLN A 430 -8.51 24.97 6.58
CA GLN A 430 -8.95 26.35 6.29
C GLN A 430 -9.41 26.66 4.84
N ASN A 431 -8.98 25.89 3.83
CA ASN A 431 -9.18 26.21 2.41
C ASN A 431 -9.92 25.15 1.57
N TYR A 432 -10.33 24.02 2.15
CA TYR A 432 -10.94 22.91 1.38
C TYR A 432 -12.22 22.37 2.02
N ALA A 433 -13.24 22.14 1.20
CA ALA A 433 -14.49 21.53 1.64
C ALA A 433 -14.30 20.02 1.87
N LEU A 434 -14.60 19.55 3.09
CA LEU A 434 -14.59 18.13 3.43
C LEU A 434 -15.81 17.43 2.83
N VAL A 435 -15.58 16.68 1.75
CA VAL A 435 -16.65 16.16 0.87
C VAL A 435 -16.49 14.66 0.62
N ILE A 436 -17.57 13.91 0.80
CA ILE A 436 -17.67 12.48 0.48
C ILE A 436 -18.71 12.23 -0.62
N ALA A 437 -18.68 11.04 -1.24
CA ALA A 437 -19.78 10.60 -2.10
C ALA A 437 -20.00 9.09 -2.00
N PHE A 438 -21.28 8.69 -2.00
CA PHE A 438 -21.69 7.32 -2.26
C PHE A 438 -21.64 7.04 -3.76
N ASP A 439 -21.04 5.93 -4.18
CA ASP A 439 -20.94 5.50 -5.58
C ASP A 439 -20.43 6.58 -6.59
N HIS A 440 -20.82 6.45 -7.85
CA HIS A 440 -20.42 7.34 -8.95
C HIS A 440 -21.56 8.25 -9.44
N LEU A 441 -22.78 8.09 -8.91
CA LEU A 441 -24.01 8.78 -9.29
C LEU A 441 -24.52 9.72 -8.19
N THR A 442 -24.20 9.46 -6.92
CA THR A 442 -24.64 10.35 -5.82
C THR A 442 -23.84 11.65 -5.85
N PRO A 443 -24.49 12.82 -5.71
CA PRO A 443 -23.79 14.09 -5.56
C PRO A 443 -22.85 14.11 -4.35
N CYS A 444 -21.78 14.89 -4.47
CA CYS A 444 -20.87 15.24 -3.38
C CYS A 444 -21.62 15.79 -2.14
N ILE A 445 -21.42 15.15 -1.00
CA ILE A 445 -22.03 15.50 0.30
C ILE A 445 -20.96 16.17 1.19
N PRO A 446 -21.16 17.43 1.64
CA PRO A 446 -20.29 18.07 2.62
C PRO A 446 -20.52 17.51 4.03
N LEU A 447 -19.45 17.30 4.78
CA LEU A 447 -19.48 16.83 6.18
C LEU A 447 -19.45 17.99 7.18
N VAL A 448 -19.93 17.73 8.40
CA VAL A 448 -20.02 18.69 9.52
C VAL A 448 -19.69 17.95 10.83
N ILE A 449 -18.91 18.58 11.72
CA ILE A 449 -18.45 17.95 12.98
C ILE A 449 -19.63 17.46 13.83
N GLY A 450 -19.47 16.30 14.48
CA GLY A 450 -20.45 15.76 15.42
C GLY A 450 -21.81 15.40 14.81
N LYS A 451 -21.99 15.53 13.49
CA LYS A 451 -23.20 15.14 12.78
C LYS A 451 -22.98 13.79 12.11
N LEU A 452 -23.51 12.74 12.73
CA LEU A 452 -23.57 11.40 12.13
C LEU A 452 -24.40 11.46 10.83
N LEU A 453 -23.80 11.07 9.71
CA LEU A 453 -24.49 10.92 8.43
C LEU A 453 -24.96 9.48 8.27
N HIS A 454 -26.27 9.28 8.10
CA HIS A 454 -26.85 7.98 7.75
C HIS A 454 -27.19 7.94 6.25
N MET A 455 -26.80 6.88 5.56
CA MET A 455 -27.16 6.65 4.16
C MET A 455 -27.73 5.24 3.99
N VAL A 456 -29.03 5.18 3.71
CA VAL A 456 -29.77 3.93 3.47
C VAL A 456 -29.49 3.44 2.05
N HIS A 457 -29.11 2.18 1.91
CA HIS A 457 -28.83 1.56 0.61
C HIS A 457 -30.14 1.17 -0.06
N PHE A 458 -30.87 2.14 -0.61
CA PHE A 458 -32.10 1.88 -1.35
C PHE A 458 -31.81 0.99 -2.57
N LEU A 459 -32.22 -0.28 -2.48
CA LEU A 459 -32.19 -1.23 -3.58
C LEU A 459 -32.81 -0.62 -4.84
N ARG A 460 -31.98 -0.30 -5.84
CA ARG A 460 -32.44 0.04 -7.20
C ARG A 460 -32.96 -1.22 -7.88
N VAL A 461 -34.14 -1.67 -7.47
CA VAL A 461 -34.95 -2.62 -8.25
C VAL A 461 -35.17 -2.00 -9.62
N ARG A 462 -34.57 -2.60 -10.66
CA ARG A 462 -34.73 -2.13 -12.04
C ARG A 462 -36.22 -2.17 -12.40
N SER A 463 -36.79 -1.02 -12.77
CA SER A 463 -38.07 -0.98 -13.46
C SER A 463 -37.89 -1.57 -14.85
N VAL A 464 -38.24 -2.84 -15.02
CA VAL A 464 -38.38 -3.47 -16.33
C VAL A 464 -39.68 -2.97 -16.95
N ASN A 465 -39.57 -2.34 -18.11
CA ASN A 465 -40.63 -2.03 -19.07
C ASN A 465 -40.21 -2.61 -20.42
#